data_AF-A0A6P0YUC5-F1
#
_entry.id   AF-A0A6P0YUC5-F1
#
_cell.length_a   1.000
_cell.length_b   1.000
_cell.length_c   1.000
_cell.angle_alpha   90.00
_cell.angle_beta   90.00
_cell.angle_gamma   90.00
#
_symmetry.space_group_name_H-M   'P 1'
#
loop_
_entity.id
_entity.type
_entity.pdbx_description
1 polymer ?
#
loop_
_entity_poly.entity_id
_entity_poly.type
_entity_poly.pdbx_seq_one_letter_code
_entity_poly.pdbx_strand_id
1 'polypeptide(L)'
;MPRGGKRPGAGGKPTWKHGKTRTIRVPIALADEILAFARNLDEGCIIEHDTDSKVVDLSGISIRHHEGAIAVRLEDLARAGFEIRPEKVSQLVKARIQKLSIDEKLKDGNNKERRGRNRILYH
;
A
#
# COMPACT_ATOMS: atom_id res chain seq x y z
N MET A 1 -41.47 44.33 -14.58
CA MET A 1 -40.74 43.08 -14.32
C MET A 1 -39.77 43.31 -13.16
N PRO A 2 -39.86 42.61 -12.01
CA PRO A 2 -38.88 42.80 -10.94
C PRO A 2 -37.59 42.04 -11.26
N ARG A 3 -36.45 42.76 -11.25
CA ARG A 3 -35.11 42.19 -11.38
C ARG A 3 -34.66 41.71 -9.99
N GLY A 4 -34.36 40.42 -9.86
CA GLY A 4 -33.95 39.81 -8.59
C GLY A 4 -32.58 40.33 -8.12
N GLY A 5 -32.57 41.16 -7.07
CA GLY A 5 -31.36 41.58 -6.37
C GLY A 5 -30.95 40.57 -5.30
N LYS A 6 -29.65 40.28 -5.21
CA LYS A 6 -29.04 39.43 -4.17
C LYS A 6 -29.27 40.06 -2.80
N ARG A 7 -30.11 39.43 -1.97
CA ARG A 7 -30.32 39.84 -0.58
C ARG A 7 -29.28 39.13 0.32
N PRO A 8 -28.67 39.81 1.31
CA PRO A 8 -27.87 39.12 2.31
C PRO A 8 -28.77 38.12 3.05
N GLY A 9 -28.44 36.83 2.99
CA GLY A 9 -29.29 35.73 3.49
C GLY A 9 -30.16 35.00 2.45
N ALA A 10 -30.14 35.40 1.17
CA ALA A 10 -30.84 34.70 0.09
C ALA A 10 -30.08 33.47 -0.48
N GLY A 11 -28.94 33.11 0.11
CA GLY A 11 -28.29 31.84 -0.17
C GLY A 11 -28.93 30.76 0.68
N GLY A 12 -29.50 29.73 0.06
CA GLY A 12 -29.98 28.55 0.79
C GLY A 12 -28.90 28.02 1.72
N LYS A 13 -29.29 27.52 2.89
CA LYS A 13 -28.37 26.90 3.84
C LYS A 13 -27.54 25.84 3.10
N PRO A 14 -26.23 25.72 3.37
CA PRO A 14 -25.46 24.60 2.83
C PRO A 14 -26.15 23.30 3.20
N THR A 15 -26.46 22.46 2.20
CA THR A 15 -27.16 21.19 2.40
C THR A 15 -26.31 20.18 3.19
N TRP A 16 -24.99 20.37 3.20
CA TRP A 16 -24.02 19.51 3.87
C TRP A 16 -23.73 20.03 5.28
N LYS A 17 -23.69 19.15 6.27
CA LYS A 17 -23.38 19.47 7.67
C LYS A 17 -21.96 20.04 7.83
N HIS A 18 -21.01 19.60 7.00
CA HIS A 18 -19.64 20.13 6.94
C HIS A 18 -19.54 21.49 6.24
N GLY A 19 -20.67 22.04 5.76
CA GLY A 19 -20.77 23.40 5.26
C GLY A 19 -20.23 23.56 3.84
N LYS A 20 -18.94 23.92 3.70
CA LYS A 20 -18.35 24.31 2.41
C LYS A 20 -18.08 23.08 1.54
N THR A 21 -18.56 23.10 0.30
CA THR A 21 -18.29 22.05 -0.70
C THR A 21 -17.59 22.60 -1.93
N ARG A 22 -16.90 21.72 -2.67
CA ARG A 22 -16.23 22.04 -3.93
C ARG A 22 -16.62 21.03 -4.99
N THR A 23 -17.04 21.50 -6.16
CA THR A 23 -17.34 20.63 -7.30
C THR A 23 -16.06 20.05 -7.89
N ILE A 24 -16.06 18.73 -8.09
CA ILE A 24 -14.99 18.00 -8.78
C ILE A 24 -15.59 17.26 -9.99
N ARG A 25 -14.77 16.99 -11.01
CA ARG A 25 -15.15 16.13 -12.15
C ARG A 25 -14.49 14.77 -11.95
N VAL A 26 -15.27 13.71 -12.04
CA VAL A 26 -14.82 12.33 -11.83
C VAL A 26 -15.43 11.42 -12.91
N PRO A 27 -14.79 10.29 -13.25
CA PRO A 27 -15.40 9.27 -14.09
C PRO A 27 -16.75 8.81 -13.52
N ILE A 28 -17.72 8.53 -14.39
CA ILE A 28 -19.08 8.12 -13.98
C ILE A 28 -19.03 6.86 -13.10
N ALA A 29 -18.13 5.94 -13.40
CA ALA A 29 -17.94 4.70 -12.63
C ALA A 29 -17.61 4.94 -11.14
N LEU A 30 -17.06 6.11 -10.78
CA LEU A 30 -16.69 6.45 -9.40
C LEU A 30 -17.70 7.40 -8.73
N ALA A 31 -18.71 7.89 -9.45
CA ALA A 31 -19.59 8.93 -8.96
C ALA A 31 -20.38 8.49 -7.72
N ASP A 32 -20.97 7.29 -7.77
CA ASP A 32 -21.81 6.77 -6.68
C ASP A 32 -20.99 6.45 -5.43
N GLU A 33 -19.80 5.87 -5.61
CA GLU A 33 -18.88 5.55 -4.51
C GLU A 33 -18.42 6.82 -3.76
N ILE A 34 -17.99 7.84 -4.51
CA ILE A 34 -17.53 9.11 -3.93
C ILE A 34 -18.69 9.83 -3.23
N LEU A 35 -19.89 9.76 -3.79
CA LEU A 35 -21.07 10.39 -3.21
C LEU A 35 -21.52 9.67 -1.92
N ALA A 36 -21.47 8.34 -1.89
CA ALA A 36 -21.73 7.56 -0.69
C ALA A 36 -20.69 7.87 0.40
N PHE A 37 -19.41 7.90 0.04
CA PHE A 37 -18.33 8.29 0.94
C PHE A 37 -18.55 9.69 1.53
N ALA A 38 -18.86 10.67 0.68
CA ALA A 38 -19.10 12.05 1.11
C ALA A 38 -20.28 12.16 2.09
N ARG A 39 -21.35 11.38 1.88
CA ARG A 39 -22.50 11.35 2.80
C ARG A 39 -22.16 10.74 4.15
N ASN A 40 -21.45 9.62 4.17
CA ASN A 40 -21.01 8.98 5.41
C ASN A 40 -20.12 9.92 6.22
N LEU A 41 -19.19 10.61 5.55
CA LEU A 41 -18.37 11.65 6.18
C LEU A 41 -19.26 12.77 6.74
N ASP A 42 -20.25 13.23 5.96
CA ASP A 42 -21.12 14.30 6.38
C ASP A 42 -22.00 13.95 7.59
N GLU A 43 -22.34 12.68 7.76
CA GLU A 43 -23.09 12.16 8.89
C GLU A 43 -22.25 11.98 10.16
N GLY A 44 -20.94 12.18 10.08
CA GLY A 44 -20.02 12.03 11.19
C GLY A 44 -19.56 10.59 11.41
N CYS A 45 -19.73 9.70 10.42
CA CYS A 45 -19.09 8.40 10.47
C CYS A 45 -17.58 8.60 10.50
N ILE A 46 -16.92 7.97 11.48
CA ILE A 46 -15.47 7.86 11.51
C ILE A 46 -15.11 6.92 10.37
N ILE A 47 -14.60 7.49 9.28
CA ILE A 47 -13.98 6.72 8.22
C ILE A 47 -12.57 6.42 8.71
N GLU A 48 -12.37 5.22 9.25
CA GLU A 48 -11.05 4.75 9.63
C GLU A 48 -10.19 4.72 8.36
N HIS A 49 -9.23 5.65 8.29
CA HIS A 49 -8.16 5.56 7.32
C HIS A 49 -7.27 4.41 7.78
N ASP A 50 -7.17 3.34 6.97
CA ASP A 50 -6.28 2.19 7.19
C ASP A 50 -4.80 2.58 6.97
N THR A 51 -4.37 3.66 7.60
CA THR A 51 -2.99 4.13 7.63
C THR A 51 -2.44 4.14 9.06
N ASP A 52 -3.32 3.96 10.06
CA ASP A 52 -3.00 3.99 11.50
C ASP A 52 -3.26 2.65 12.22
N SER A 53 -3.34 1.53 11.50
CA SER A 53 -3.39 0.20 12.11
C SER A 53 -2.11 -0.04 12.94
N LYS A 54 -2.20 0.19 14.27
CA LYS A 54 -1.09 -0.01 15.24
C LYS A 54 -0.74 -1.48 15.45
N VAL A 55 -1.52 -2.39 14.88
CA VAL A 55 -1.32 -3.83 14.96
C VAL A 55 -0.67 -4.29 13.67
N VAL A 56 0.56 -4.77 13.77
CA VAL A 56 1.25 -5.44 12.67
C VAL A 56 1.09 -6.94 12.89
N ASP A 57 0.33 -7.61 12.03
CA ASP A 57 0.28 -9.07 12.04
C ASP A 57 1.61 -9.62 11.49
N LEU A 58 2.36 -10.35 12.33
CA LEU A 58 3.62 -10.98 11.95
C LEU A 58 3.45 -12.49 11.71
N SER A 59 2.21 -12.97 11.58
CA SER A 59 1.92 -14.37 11.28
C SER A 59 2.59 -14.79 9.97
N GLY A 60 3.30 -15.92 10.00
CA GLY A 60 4.06 -16.42 8.85
C GLY A 60 5.41 -15.74 8.59
N ILE A 61 5.82 -14.77 9.43
CA ILE A 61 7.10 -14.09 9.29
C ILE A 61 8.13 -14.70 10.26
N SER A 62 9.34 -14.93 9.78
CA SER A 62 10.41 -15.54 10.58
C SER A 62 10.94 -14.57 11.64
N ILE A 63 10.60 -14.83 12.90
CA ILE A 63 11.08 -14.10 14.06
C ILE A 63 12.52 -14.52 14.39
N ARG A 64 13.40 -13.55 14.66
CA ARG A 64 14.82 -13.77 15.00
C ARG A 64 15.17 -13.02 16.28
N HIS A 65 16.26 -13.42 16.92
CA HIS A 65 16.86 -12.65 18.01
C HIS A 65 18.11 -11.93 17.53
N HIS A 66 18.21 -10.64 17.83
CA HIS A 66 19.41 -9.84 17.59
C HIS A 66 19.68 -9.01 18.84
N GLU A 67 20.88 -9.17 19.43
CA GLU A 67 21.30 -8.44 20.64
C GLU A 67 20.28 -8.55 21.80
N GLY A 68 19.69 -9.73 21.98
CA GLY A 68 18.69 -9.97 23.04
C GLY A 68 17.29 -9.43 22.74
N ALA A 69 17.11 -8.68 21.66
CA ALA A 69 15.80 -8.22 21.19
C ALA A 69 15.21 -9.15 20.13
N ILE A 70 13.88 -9.17 20.04
CA ILE A 70 13.18 -9.78 18.92
C ILE A 70 13.31 -8.86 17.70
N ALA A 71 13.74 -9.42 16.57
CA ALA A 71 13.96 -8.73 15.32
C ALA A 71 13.33 -9.49 14.15
N VAL A 72 12.84 -8.72 13.17
CA VAL A 72 12.33 -9.23 11.90
C VAL A 72 13.12 -8.59 10.77
N ARG A 73 13.40 -9.36 9.72
CA ARG A 73 14.08 -8.84 8.53
C ARG A 73 13.12 -8.09 7.64
N LEU A 74 13.55 -6.93 7.15
CA LEU A 74 12.75 -6.12 6.23
C LEU A 74 12.49 -6.85 4.91
N GLU A 75 13.38 -7.75 4.48
CA GLU A 75 13.15 -8.58 3.29
C GLU A 75 11.97 -9.54 3.48
N ASP A 76 11.81 -10.09 4.68
CA ASP A 76 10.75 -11.03 5.01
C ASP A 76 9.40 -10.29 5.07
N LEU A 77 9.37 -9.07 5.64
CA LEU A 77 8.20 -8.18 5.60
C LEU A 77 7.81 -7.80 4.15
N ALA A 78 8.78 -7.39 3.33
CA ALA A 78 8.51 -7.02 1.95
C ALA A 78 7.98 -8.21 1.11
N ARG A 79 8.46 -9.43 1.37
CA ARG A 79 7.96 -10.65 0.72
C ARG A 79 6.53 -11.01 1.15
N ALA A 80 6.17 -10.72 2.40
CA ALA A 80 4.81 -10.89 2.91
C ALA A 80 3.85 -9.79 2.43
N GLY A 81 4.32 -8.78 1.68
CA GLY A 81 3.48 -7.75 1.07
C GLY A 81 3.33 -6.47 1.90
N PHE A 82 4.08 -6.33 3.00
CA PHE A 82 4.05 -5.12 3.82
C PHE A 82 4.66 -3.92 3.08
N GLU A 83 4.00 -2.76 3.19
CA GLU A 83 4.55 -1.50 2.70
C GLU A 83 5.60 -0.95 3.68
N ILE A 84 6.81 -0.70 3.18
CA ILE A 84 7.93 -0.18 3.99
C ILE A 84 8.11 1.31 3.70
N ARG A 85 8.13 2.13 4.75
CA ARG A 85 8.46 3.57 4.69
C ARG A 85 9.64 3.88 5.62
N PRO A 86 10.50 4.87 5.28
CA PRO A 86 10.45 5.76 4.11
C PRO A 86 10.90 5.07 2.81
N GLU A 87 10.56 5.66 1.66
CA GLU A 87 10.77 5.06 0.33
C GLU A 87 12.22 4.63 0.06
N LYS A 88 13.20 5.40 0.56
CA LYS A 88 14.62 5.05 0.45
C LYS A 88 14.92 3.66 1.06
N VAL A 89 14.29 3.31 2.17
CA VAL A 89 14.45 1.98 2.81
C VAL A 89 13.77 0.91 1.94
N SER A 90 12.57 1.17 1.43
CA SER A 90 11.87 0.27 0.51
C SER A 90 12.70 -0.07 -0.73
N GLN A 91 13.35 0.94 -1.34
CA GLN A 91 14.21 0.76 -2.51
C GLN A 91 15.43 -0.12 -2.20
N LEU A 92 16.08 0.10 -1.04
CA LEU A 92 17.21 -0.71 -0.61
C LEU A 92 16.81 -2.18 -0.41
N VAL A 93 15.66 -2.42 0.24
CA VAL A 93 15.13 -3.76 0.48
C VAL A 93 14.77 -4.45 -0.84
N LYS A 94 14.09 -3.75 -1.76
CA LYS A 94 13.76 -4.26 -3.10
C LYS A 94 15.02 -4.63 -3.89
N ALA A 95 16.02 -3.75 -3.91
CA ALA A 95 17.30 -4.02 -4.57
C ALA A 95 18.01 -5.25 -3.96
N ARG A 96 17.94 -5.40 -2.63
CA ARG A 96 18.51 -6.55 -1.93
C ARG A 96 17.81 -7.86 -2.31
N ILE A 97 16.48 -7.86 -2.36
CA ILE A 97 15.67 -9.03 -2.78
C ILE A 97 16.00 -9.42 -4.23
N GLN A 98 16.08 -8.45 -5.15
CA GLN A 98 16.44 -8.71 -6.54
C GLN A 98 17.82 -9.35 -6.67
N LYS A 99 18.82 -8.82 -5.94
CA LYS A 99 20.18 -9.38 -5.93
C LYS A 99 20.20 -10.83 -5.44
N LEU A 100 19.49 -11.13 -4.34
CA LEU A 100 19.40 -12.48 -3.79
C LEU A 100 18.77 -13.47 -4.77
N SER A 101 17.72 -13.06 -5.50
CA SER A 101 17.08 -13.91 -6.50
C SER A 101 17.99 -14.22 -7.69
N ILE A 102 18.81 -13.25 -8.13
CA ILE A 102 19.81 -13.45 -9.19
C ILE A 102 20.88 -14.45 -8.73
N ASP A 103 21.39 -14.30 -7.51
CA ASP A 103 22.41 -15.18 -6.95
C ASP A 103 21.91 -16.63 -6.80
N GLU A 104 20.64 -16.83 -6.43
CA GLU A 104 20.00 -18.16 -6.38
C GLU A 104 19.93 -18.82 -7.77
N LYS A 105 19.48 -18.06 -8.79
CA LYS A 105 19.42 -18.57 -10.17
C LYS A 105 20.80 -18.94 -10.74
N LEU A 106 21.83 -18.18 -10.42
CA LEU A 106 23.21 -18.46 -10.85
C LEU A 106 23.78 -19.73 -10.20
N LYS A 107 23.42 -20.01 -8.94
CA LYS A 107 23.81 -21.25 -8.25
C LYS A 107 23.13 -22.47 -8.85
N ASP A 108 21.84 -22.37 -9.17
CA ASP A 108 21.09 -23.47 -9.78
C ASP A 108 21.56 -23.78 -11.21
N GLY A 109 21.91 -22.75 -11.98
CA GLY A 109 22.51 -22.92 -13.32
C GLY A 109 23.85 -23.66 -13.27
N ASN A 110 24.76 -23.22 -12.39
CA ASN A 110 26.08 -23.87 -12.21
C ASN A 110 25.98 -25.31 -11.68
N ASN A 111 25.00 -25.60 -10.83
CA ASN A 111 24.80 -26.95 -10.28
C ASN A 111 24.29 -27.92 -11.37
N LYS A 112 23.44 -27.47 -12.30
CA LYS A 112 23.01 -28.27 -13.46
C LYS A 112 24.16 -28.56 -14.42
N GLU A 113 25.03 -27.58 -14.66
CA GLU A 113 26.18 -27.74 -15.57
C GLU A 113 27.22 -28.75 -15.02
N ARG A 114 27.45 -28.75 -13.70
CA ARG A 114 28.32 -29.74 -13.04
C ARG A 114 27.75 -31.17 -13.08
N ARG A 115 26.43 -31.34 -12.98
CA ARG A 115 25.77 -32.66 -13.11
C ARG A 115 25.79 -33.22 -14.54
N GLY A 116 25.80 -32.34 -15.56
CA GLY A 116 25.90 -32.74 -16.96
C GLY A 116 27.29 -33.26 -17.35
N ARG A 117 28.37 -32.63 -16.84
CA ARG A 117 29.75 -33.03 -17.16
C ARG A 117 30.18 -34.35 -16.51
N ASN A 118 29.67 -34.67 -15.32
CA ASN A 118 30.05 -35.88 -14.58
C ASN A 118 29.39 -37.18 -15.11
N ARG A 119 28.58 -37.10 -16.17
CA ARG A 119 27.85 -38.24 -16.74
C ARG A 119 28.52 -38.86 -17.97
N ILE A 120 29.65 -38.32 -18.44
CA ILE A 120 30.31 -38.72 -19.71
C ILE A 120 31.56 -39.60 -19.49
N LEU A 121 31.95 -39.89 -18.23
CA LEU A 121 33.23 -40.56 -17.92
C LEU A 121 33.16 -42.07 -17.64
N TYR A 122 32.05 -42.74 -17.95
CA TYR A 122 31.93 -44.19 -17.79
C TYR A 122 31.18 -44.82 -18.95
N HIS A 123 31.82 -44.98 -20.11
CA HIS A 123 31.50 -46.01 -21.12
C HIS A 123 32.79 -46.42 -21.82
#